data_AF-A0A1H2SX91-F1
#
_entry.id   AF-A0A1H2SX91-F1
#
_cell.length_a   1.000
_cell.length_b   1.000
_cell.length_c   1.000
_cell.angle_alpha   90.00
_cell.angle_beta   90.00
_cell.angle_gamma   90.00
#
_symmetry.space_group_name_H-M   'P 1'
#
loop_
_entity.id
_entity.type
_entity.pdbx_description
1 polymer ?
#
loop_
_entity_poly.entity_id
_entity_poly.type
_entity_poly.pdbx_seq_one_letter_code
_entity_poly.pdbx_strand_id
1 'polypeptide(L)'
;MCLGKNKVVITGAPGTGKTSIVKVLEEQGHICYHEIIRDMTLKEKSKSGLAEFISNPLVFADDAMQFNKDLLHGRTAQYINALDNLEPISFFDRGIPDVLAYMDFFGQHYDEEFEHPCKIHRYDIVFIVPPWKDIYVSDNERLETFEEAEHLHHALVNTYTQFGYNPIEVPKDTVLNRIDFILETLKNP
;
A
#
# COMPACT_ATOMS: atom_id res chain seq x y z
N MET A 1 -18.28 0.29 -24.75
CA MET A 1 -16.94 0.49 -24.16
C MET A 1 -16.85 -0.45 -22.98
N CYS A 2 -16.07 -1.53 -23.08
CA CYS A 2 -15.72 -2.28 -21.88
C CYS A 2 -14.62 -1.47 -21.18
N LEU A 3 -14.97 -0.69 -20.15
CA LEU A 3 -13.96 -0.23 -19.21
C LEU A 3 -13.50 -1.49 -18.46
N GLY A 4 -12.29 -1.94 -18.78
CA GLY A 4 -11.71 -3.21 -18.36
C GLY A 4 -10.22 -3.06 -18.25
N LYS A 5 -9.67 -3.22 -17.04
CA LYS A 5 -8.24 -3.34 -16.66
C LYS A 5 -7.58 -2.15 -15.93
N ASN A 6 -8.31 -1.29 -15.23
CA ASN A 6 -7.66 -0.28 -14.39
C ASN A 6 -7.06 -0.92 -13.12
N LYS A 7 -5.75 -0.78 -12.93
CA LYS A 7 -5.04 -1.13 -11.69
C LYS A 7 -4.91 0.12 -10.85
N VAL A 8 -5.65 0.14 -9.74
CA VAL A 8 -5.76 1.31 -8.87
C VAL A 8 -5.09 1.00 -7.54
N VAL A 9 -4.08 1.79 -7.18
CA VAL A 9 -3.46 1.67 -5.86
C VAL A 9 -4.20 2.55 -4.86
N ILE A 10 -4.42 2.02 -3.66
CA ILE A 10 -4.76 2.79 -2.48
C ILE A 10 -3.60 2.62 -1.50
N THR A 11 -2.81 3.67 -1.33
CA THR A 11 -1.63 3.68 -0.45
C THR A 11 -1.80 4.70 0.68
N GLY A 12 -0.93 4.64 1.70
CA GLY A 12 -0.94 5.53 2.86
C GLY A 12 -0.18 4.94 4.04
N ALA A 13 0.23 5.82 4.96
CA ALA A 13 0.85 5.40 6.21
C ALA A 13 -0.11 4.53 7.05
N PRO A 14 0.39 3.73 8.00
CA PRO A 14 -0.45 3.01 8.96
C PRO A 14 -1.38 3.96 9.72
N GLY A 15 -2.56 3.44 10.11
CA GLY A 15 -3.54 4.22 10.88
C GLY A 15 -4.35 5.25 10.10
N THR A 16 -4.21 5.36 8.78
CA THR A 16 -4.94 6.30 7.90
C THR A 16 -6.38 5.90 7.57
N GLY A 17 -6.82 4.71 7.99
CA GLY A 17 -8.14 4.15 7.66
C GLY A 17 -8.22 3.48 6.29
N LYS A 18 -7.09 3.29 5.60
CA LYS A 18 -6.96 2.56 4.33
C LYS A 18 -7.65 1.19 4.35
N THR A 19 -7.42 0.39 5.40
CA THR A 19 -8.01 -0.96 5.52
C THR A 19 -9.54 -0.91 5.52
N SER A 20 -10.15 0.12 6.13
CA SER A 20 -11.60 0.31 6.10
C SER A 20 -12.11 0.63 4.69
N ILE A 21 -11.37 1.42 3.91
CA ILE A 21 -11.70 1.71 2.51
C ILE A 21 -11.66 0.43 1.68
N VAL A 22 -10.56 -0.32 1.75
CA VAL A 22 -10.37 -1.57 0.99
C VAL A 22 -11.44 -2.59 1.35
N LYS A 23 -11.77 -2.76 2.64
CA LYS A 23 -12.82 -3.67 3.10
C LYS A 23 -14.18 -3.35 2.48
N VAL A 24 -14.58 -2.07 2.47
CA VAL A 24 -15.89 -1.69 1.94
C VAL A 24 -15.91 -1.78 0.41
N LEU A 25 -14.80 -1.50 -0.29
CA LEU A 25 -14.70 -1.76 -1.73
C LEU A 25 -14.89 -3.25 -2.07
N GLU A 26 -14.31 -4.13 -1.27
CA GLU A 26 -14.49 -5.59 -1.40
C GLU A 26 -15.94 -6.01 -1.10
N GLU A 27 -16.56 -5.45 -0.05
CA GLU A 27 -17.99 -5.67 0.27
C GLU A 27 -18.92 -5.18 -0.86
N GLN A 28 -18.51 -4.18 -1.64
CA GLN A 28 -19.21 -3.69 -2.82
C GLN A 28 -18.94 -4.54 -4.09
N GLY A 29 -18.15 -5.61 -3.97
CA GLY A 29 -17.90 -6.58 -5.04
C GLY A 29 -16.67 -6.27 -5.91
N HIS A 30 -15.84 -5.29 -5.53
CA HIS A 30 -14.60 -5.01 -6.25
C HIS A 30 -13.48 -6.00 -5.88
N ILE A 31 -12.63 -6.32 -6.84
CA ILE A 31 -11.45 -7.15 -6.58
C ILE A 31 -10.38 -6.31 -5.88
N CYS A 32 -9.94 -6.79 -4.72
CA CYS A 32 -8.94 -6.16 -3.88
C CYS A 32 -7.75 -7.10 -3.63
N TYR A 33 -6.53 -6.64 -3.93
CA TYR A 33 -5.29 -7.32 -3.61
C TYR A 33 -4.73 -6.75 -2.30
N HIS A 34 -4.92 -7.49 -1.21
CA HIS A 34 -4.57 -7.06 0.16
C HIS A 34 -3.07 -7.00 0.43
N GLU A 35 -2.66 -6.33 1.52
CA GLU A 35 -1.24 -6.29 1.90
C GLU A 35 -0.67 -7.65 2.34
N ILE A 36 0.53 -8.00 1.83
CA ILE A 36 1.14 -9.33 2.01
C ILE A 36 1.94 -9.43 3.32
N ILE A 37 2.22 -8.30 3.97
CA ILE A 37 3.04 -8.22 5.18
C ILE A 37 2.46 -9.12 6.29
N ARG A 38 1.13 -9.14 6.46
CA ARG A 38 0.49 -9.95 7.52
C ARG A 38 0.79 -11.45 7.38
N ASP A 39 0.74 -11.97 6.17
CA ASP A 39 1.02 -13.39 5.90
C ASP A 39 2.52 -13.71 6.03
N MET A 40 3.39 -12.78 5.64
CA MET A 40 4.84 -12.92 5.78
C MET A 40 5.27 -12.88 7.25
N THR A 41 4.73 -11.95 8.03
CA THR A 41 5.01 -11.87 9.47
C THR A 41 4.52 -13.11 10.20
N LEU A 42 3.37 -13.70 9.83
CA LEU A 42 2.93 -14.96 10.43
C LEU A 42 3.90 -16.13 10.16
N LYS A 43 4.46 -16.20 8.94
CA LYS A 43 5.49 -17.20 8.59
C LYS A 43 6.78 -16.99 9.40
N GLU A 44 7.22 -15.75 9.59
CA GLU A 44 8.40 -15.43 10.39
C GLU A 44 8.17 -15.64 11.90
N LYS A 45 6.99 -15.30 12.41
CA LYS A 45 6.58 -15.53 13.81
C LYS A 45 6.68 -16.99 14.22
N SER A 46 6.35 -17.91 13.30
CA SER A 46 6.51 -19.34 13.56
C SER A 46 7.97 -19.78 13.79
N LYS A 47 8.94 -18.95 13.35
CA LYS A 47 10.38 -19.18 13.52
C LYS A 47 11.00 -18.39 14.67
N SER A 48 10.53 -17.18 14.97
CA SER A 48 11.17 -16.25 15.91
C SER A 48 10.41 -15.95 17.20
N GLY A 49 9.15 -16.38 17.35
CA GLY A 49 8.38 -16.22 18.60
C GLY A 49 7.96 -14.79 18.95
N LEU A 50 8.01 -13.85 17.99
CA LEU A 50 7.71 -12.43 18.20
C LEU A 50 6.19 -12.12 18.19
N ALA A 51 5.79 -11.11 18.97
CA ALA A 51 4.41 -10.72 19.24
C ALA A 51 3.72 -9.99 18.06
N GLU A 52 2.42 -9.77 18.24
CA GLU A 52 1.44 -9.25 17.28
C GLU A 52 1.79 -7.89 16.63
N PHE A 53 1.28 -7.74 15.40
CA PHE A 53 1.21 -6.56 14.52
C PHE A 53 2.34 -5.52 14.59
N ILE A 54 3.16 -5.50 13.52
CA ILE A 54 4.23 -4.52 13.34
C ILE A 54 3.91 -3.70 12.09
N SER A 55 3.80 -2.39 12.26
CA SER A 55 3.97 -1.41 11.18
C SER A 55 5.40 -1.57 10.66
N ASN A 56 5.53 -2.35 9.59
CA ASN A 56 6.77 -2.78 8.97
C ASN A 56 7.65 -3.74 9.82
N PRO A 57 7.58 -5.07 9.59
CA PRO A 57 8.39 -6.09 10.27
C PRO A 57 9.91 -5.93 10.11
N LEU A 58 10.35 -5.01 9.23
CA LEU A 58 11.75 -4.73 8.94
C LEU A 58 12.61 -4.39 10.17
N VAL A 59 12.01 -3.91 11.27
CA VAL A 59 12.74 -3.64 12.50
C VAL A 59 13.26 -4.93 13.16
N PHE A 60 12.69 -6.09 12.82
CA PHE A 60 12.95 -7.36 13.52
C PHE A 60 13.31 -8.54 12.61
N ALA A 61 13.40 -8.34 11.29
CA ALA A 61 13.86 -9.39 10.40
C ALA A 61 15.38 -9.54 10.53
N ASP A 62 15.86 -10.76 10.82
CA ASP A 62 17.30 -11.08 10.85
C ASP A 62 18.01 -10.74 9.52
N ASP A 63 17.24 -10.70 8.43
CA ASP A 63 17.65 -10.22 7.11
C ASP A 63 16.57 -9.29 6.50
N ALA A 64 16.63 -8.01 6.85
CA ALA A 64 15.74 -6.96 6.33
C ALA A 64 15.77 -6.85 4.79
N MET A 65 16.91 -7.15 4.15
CA MET A 65 17.03 -7.09 2.70
C MET A 65 16.21 -8.21 2.04
N GLN A 66 16.37 -9.45 2.51
CA GLN A 66 15.60 -10.58 1.99
C GLN A 66 14.10 -10.40 2.20
N PHE A 67 13.69 -9.87 3.36
CA PHE A 67 12.28 -9.54 3.61
C PHE A 67 11.73 -8.56 2.57
N ASN A 68 12.47 -7.48 2.28
CA ASN A 68 12.06 -6.50 1.26
C ASN A 68 11.96 -7.13 -0.14
N LYS A 69 12.88 -8.04 -0.50
CA LYS A 69 12.81 -8.76 -1.78
C LYS A 69 11.57 -9.65 -1.86
N ASP A 70 11.29 -10.40 -0.81
CA ASP A 70 10.11 -11.28 -0.76
C ASP A 70 8.81 -10.47 -0.83
N LEU A 71 8.76 -9.30 -0.17
CA LEU A 71 7.63 -8.38 -0.24
C LEU A 71 7.47 -7.83 -1.66
N LEU A 72 8.55 -7.37 -2.29
CA LEU A 72 8.56 -6.88 -3.67
C LEU A 72 8.06 -7.95 -4.65
N HIS A 73 8.54 -9.19 -4.52
CA HIS A 73 8.10 -10.33 -5.33
C HIS A 73 6.62 -10.63 -5.13
N GLY A 74 6.15 -10.64 -3.88
CA GLY A 74 4.75 -10.82 -3.56
C GLY A 74 3.86 -9.75 -4.24
N ARG A 75 4.24 -8.47 -4.13
CA ARG A 75 3.50 -7.37 -4.77
C ARG A 75 3.51 -7.45 -6.28
N THR A 76 4.65 -7.85 -6.84
CA THR A 76 4.79 -8.11 -8.28
C THR A 76 3.87 -9.23 -8.73
N ALA A 77 3.78 -10.33 -7.97
CA ALA A 77 2.85 -11.42 -8.26
C ALA A 77 1.38 -10.98 -8.21
N GLN A 78 0.98 -10.14 -7.24
CA GLN A 78 -0.36 -9.56 -7.20
C GLN A 78 -0.68 -8.76 -8.47
N TYR A 79 0.27 -7.91 -8.90
CA TYR A 79 0.11 -7.13 -10.14
C TYR A 79 -0.05 -8.03 -11.37
N ILE A 80 0.77 -9.09 -11.47
CA ILE A 80 0.72 -10.05 -12.57
C ILE A 80 -0.61 -10.79 -12.56
N ASN A 81 -1.08 -11.27 -11.42
CA ASN A 81 -2.37 -11.95 -11.29
C ASN A 81 -3.55 -11.06 -11.72
N ALA A 82 -3.44 -9.74 -11.53
CA ALA A 82 -4.46 -8.81 -11.97
C ALA A 82 -4.48 -8.58 -13.50
N LEU A 83 -3.43 -8.97 -14.24
CA LEU A 83 -3.42 -8.84 -15.71
C LEU A 83 -4.44 -9.76 -16.40
N ASP A 84 -4.71 -10.90 -15.77
CA ASP A 84 -5.62 -11.95 -16.24
C ASP A 84 -7.06 -11.72 -15.78
N ASN A 85 -7.29 -10.71 -14.94
CA ASN A 85 -8.61 -10.36 -14.44
C ASN A 85 -9.45 -9.67 -15.52
N LEU A 86 -10.70 -10.08 -15.65
CA LEU A 86 -11.67 -9.49 -16.58
C LEU A 86 -12.48 -8.36 -15.97
N GLU A 87 -12.39 -8.15 -14.65
CA GLU A 87 -13.09 -7.09 -13.95
C GLU A 87 -12.62 -5.68 -14.40
N PRO A 88 -13.52 -4.69 -14.42
CA PRO A 88 -13.21 -3.31 -14.80
C PRO A 88 -12.03 -2.70 -14.05
N ILE A 89 -12.00 -2.91 -12.73
CA ILE A 89 -11.09 -2.25 -11.80
C ILE A 89 -10.56 -3.31 -10.82
N SER A 90 -9.25 -3.30 -10.60
CA SER A 90 -8.58 -4.04 -9.53
C SER A 90 -7.93 -3.04 -8.57
N PHE A 91 -8.30 -3.12 -7.30
CA PHE A 91 -7.71 -2.29 -6.24
C PHE A 91 -6.56 -3.00 -5.57
N PHE A 92 -5.50 -2.27 -5.27
CA PHE A 92 -4.31 -2.76 -4.58
C PHE A 92 -4.17 -2.03 -3.25
N ASP A 93 -4.22 -2.79 -2.16
CA ASP A 93 -3.85 -2.29 -0.84
C ASP A 93 -2.31 -2.20 -0.77
N ARG A 94 -1.80 -1.00 -1.12
CA ARG A 94 -0.39 -0.68 -1.43
C ARG A 94 0.11 -1.26 -2.75
N GLY A 95 0.97 -0.50 -3.43
CA GLY A 95 1.58 -0.91 -4.69
C GLY A 95 3.01 -1.43 -4.52
N ILE A 96 3.65 -1.82 -5.63
CA ILE A 96 5.08 -2.14 -5.68
C ILE A 96 5.95 -0.98 -5.17
N PRO A 97 5.70 0.31 -5.53
CA PRO A 97 6.52 1.43 -5.03
C PRO A 97 6.46 1.67 -3.52
N ASP A 98 5.43 1.16 -2.81
CA ASP A 98 5.41 1.24 -1.34
C ASP A 98 6.66 0.59 -0.72
N VAL A 99 7.18 -0.50 -1.31
CA VAL A 99 8.39 -1.16 -0.77
C VAL A 99 9.57 -0.18 -0.72
N LEU A 100 9.81 0.56 -1.80
CA LEU A 100 10.90 1.52 -1.89
C LEU A 100 10.65 2.73 -0.97
N ALA A 101 9.41 3.21 -0.88
CA ALA A 101 9.07 4.31 0.02
C ALA A 101 9.35 3.97 1.50
N TYR A 102 9.07 2.73 1.90
CA TYR A 102 9.41 2.25 3.23
C TYR A 102 10.93 2.08 3.40
N MET A 103 11.63 1.52 2.41
CA MET A 103 13.10 1.42 2.45
C MET A 103 13.76 2.80 2.59
N ASP A 104 13.32 3.80 1.82
CA ASP A 104 13.77 5.19 1.91
C ASP A 104 13.50 5.78 3.29
N PHE A 105 12.29 5.59 3.82
CA PHE A 105 11.90 6.07 5.15
C PHE A 105 12.80 5.49 6.26
N PHE A 106 13.20 4.22 6.14
CA PHE A 106 14.12 3.56 7.07
C PHE A 106 15.61 3.78 6.73
N GLY A 107 15.93 4.58 5.71
CA GLY A 107 17.31 4.85 5.28
C GLY A 107 18.04 3.63 4.71
N GLN A 108 17.31 2.67 4.15
CA GLN A 108 17.84 1.45 3.56
C GLN A 108 18.21 1.68 2.09
N HIS A 109 19.40 1.26 1.70
CA HIS A 109 19.82 1.28 0.31
C HIS A 109 19.20 0.11 -0.47
N TYR A 110 18.88 0.35 -1.74
CA TYR A 110 18.47 -0.67 -2.69
C TYR A 110 19.13 -0.43 -4.07
N ASP A 111 19.14 -1.46 -4.90
CA ASP A 111 19.70 -1.43 -6.25
C ASP A 111 18.62 -1.53 -7.33
N GLU A 112 19.04 -1.73 -8.58
CA GLU A 112 18.16 -1.83 -9.73
C GLU A 112 17.13 -2.97 -9.63
N GLU A 113 17.42 -4.03 -8.85
CA GLU A 113 16.48 -5.15 -8.63
C GLU A 113 15.17 -4.66 -8.02
N PHE A 114 15.22 -3.64 -7.15
CA PHE A 114 14.04 -3.03 -6.52
C PHE A 114 13.35 -2.01 -7.41
N GLU A 115 14.12 -1.21 -8.15
CA GLU A 115 13.57 -0.18 -9.02
C GLU A 115 12.89 -0.78 -10.26
N HIS A 116 13.41 -1.89 -10.78
CA HIS A 116 12.98 -2.44 -12.06
C HIS A 116 11.47 -2.80 -12.06
N PRO A 117 10.93 -3.55 -11.07
CA PRO A 117 9.50 -3.83 -10.97
C PRO A 117 8.63 -2.56 -10.92
N CYS A 118 9.07 -1.50 -10.24
CA CYS A 118 8.34 -0.23 -10.18
C CYS A 118 8.20 0.46 -11.55
N LYS A 119 9.19 0.27 -12.44
CA LYS A 119 9.20 0.83 -13.79
C LYS A 119 8.36 0.03 -14.78
N ILE A 120 8.36 -1.31 -14.67
CA ILE A 120 7.70 -2.20 -15.65
C ILE A 120 6.25 -2.54 -15.30
N HIS A 121 5.90 -2.59 -14.01
CA HIS A 121 4.58 -2.96 -13.52
C HIS A 121 3.81 -1.72 -13.08
N ARG A 122 3.39 -0.94 -14.07
CA ARG A 122 2.77 0.37 -13.88
C ARG A 122 1.29 0.26 -13.49
N TYR A 123 0.91 1.04 -12.48
CA TYR A 123 -0.49 1.25 -12.12
C TYR A 123 -1.10 2.39 -12.94
N ASP A 124 -2.42 2.38 -13.12
CA ASP A 124 -3.11 3.41 -13.89
C ASP A 124 -3.36 4.64 -13.03
N ILE A 125 -3.82 4.44 -11.79
CA ILE A 125 -4.18 5.51 -10.86
C ILE A 125 -3.68 5.15 -9.45
N VAL A 126 -3.21 6.17 -8.72
CA VAL A 126 -2.72 6.05 -7.34
C VAL A 126 -3.50 7.02 -6.46
N PHE A 127 -4.22 6.49 -5.49
CA PHE A 127 -4.80 7.26 -4.40
C PHE A 127 -3.92 7.15 -3.17
N ILE A 128 -3.65 8.27 -2.52
CA ILE A 128 -2.91 8.32 -1.27
C ILE A 128 -3.83 8.81 -0.14
N VAL A 129 -3.92 8.03 0.93
CA VAL A 129 -4.72 8.37 2.11
C VAL A 129 -3.81 9.12 3.09
N PRO A 130 -4.07 10.41 3.36
CA PRO A 130 -3.21 11.23 4.21
C PRO A 130 -3.36 10.85 5.70
N PRO A 131 -2.30 11.03 6.52
CA PRO A 131 -2.39 10.96 7.97
C PRO A 131 -3.50 11.88 8.50
N TRP A 132 -4.33 11.35 9.39
CA TRP A 132 -5.47 12.09 9.93
C TRP A 132 -5.55 11.92 11.44
N LYS A 133 -5.11 12.97 12.14
CA LYS A 133 -4.98 12.99 13.60
C LYS A 133 -6.27 12.65 14.34
N ASP A 134 -7.43 13.09 13.83
CA ASP A 134 -8.72 12.86 14.52
C ASP A 134 -9.17 11.40 14.53
N ILE A 135 -8.71 10.60 13.56
CA ILE A 135 -8.95 9.15 13.51
C ILE A 135 -7.69 8.35 13.89
N TYR A 136 -6.60 9.04 14.18
CA TYR A 136 -5.35 8.42 14.58
C TYR A 136 -5.47 7.99 16.04
N VAL A 137 -6.03 6.80 16.24
CA VAL A 137 -6.04 6.15 17.55
C VAL A 137 -4.67 5.55 17.77
N SER A 138 -3.96 6.03 18.78
CA SER A 138 -2.85 5.29 19.41
C SER A 138 -3.48 4.14 20.20
N ASP A 139 -3.85 3.05 19.53
CA ASP A 139 -4.04 1.81 20.26
C ASP A 139 -2.66 1.19 20.53
N ASN A 140 -2.60 0.27 21.50
CA ASN A 140 -1.36 -0.41 21.88
C ASN A 140 -0.76 -1.30 20.77
N GLU A 141 -1.38 -1.36 19.58
CA GLU A 141 -0.94 -2.14 18.42
C GLU A 141 -0.23 -1.27 17.35
N ARG A 142 -0.11 0.05 17.56
CA ARG A 142 0.58 0.96 16.64
C ARG A 142 1.90 1.47 17.23
N LEU A 143 2.99 1.09 16.58
CA LEU A 143 4.35 1.41 17.02
C LEU A 143 4.80 2.81 16.57
N GLU A 144 4.25 3.32 15.47
CA GLU A 144 4.60 4.63 14.91
C GLU A 144 3.85 5.77 15.61
N THR A 145 4.52 6.88 15.78
CA THR A 145 3.95 8.17 16.17
C THR A 145 3.22 8.81 14.98
N PHE A 146 2.35 9.78 15.27
CA PHE A 146 1.71 10.56 14.21
C PHE A 146 2.72 11.29 13.32
N GLU A 147 3.83 11.78 13.91
CA GLU A 147 4.92 12.43 13.18
C GLU A 147 5.63 11.47 12.22
N GLU A 148 5.88 10.23 12.65
CA GLU A 148 6.40 9.18 11.76
C GLU A 148 5.43 8.86 10.62
N ALA A 149 4.12 8.86 10.88
CA ALA A 149 3.12 8.69 9.82
C ALA A 149 3.13 9.85 8.80
N GLU A 150 3.39 11.09 9.22
CA GLU A 150 3.56 12.24 8.33
C GLU A 150 4.84 12.13 7.49
N HIS A 151 5.96 11.77 8.12
CA HIS A 151 7.22 11.54 7.39
C HIS A 151 7.10 10.40 6.38
N LEU A 152 6.48 9.29 6.74
CA LEU A 152 6.22 8.18 5.84
C LEU A 152 5.27 8.58 4.70
N HIS A 153 4.26 9.41 4.98
CA HIS A 153 3.38 9.95 3.94
C HIS A 153 4.18 10.76 2.91
N HIS A 154 5.10 11.62 3.35
CA HIS A 154 5.99 12.35 2.44
C HIS A 154 6.89 11.42 1.62
N ALA A 155 7.45 10.37 2.24
CA ALA A 155 8.23 9.36 1.53
C ALA A 155 7.39 8.68 0.44
N LEU A 156 6.17 8.25 0.76
CA LEU A 156 5.23 7.67 -0.21
C LEU A 156 4.95 8.61 -1.38
N VAL A 157 4.58 9.87 -1.11
CA VAL A 157 4.35 10.86 -2.19
C VAL A 157 5.58 10.99 -3.07
N ASN A 158 6.76 11.17 -2.47
CA ASN A 158 8.01 11.37 -3.20
C ASN A 158 8.35 10.16 -4.09
N THR A 159 8.31 8.95 -3.56
CA THR A 159 8.63 7.73 -4.31
C THR A 159 7.67 7.55 -5.48
N TYR A 160 6.35 7.70 -5.27
CA TYR A 160 5.39 7.61 -6.36
C TYR A 160 5.62 8.71 -7.42
N THR A 161 5.90 9.94 -7.02
CA THR A 161 6.22 11.02 -7.97
C THR A 161 7.51 10.75 -8.76
N GLN A 162 8.55 10.18 -8.13
CA GLN A 162 9.79 9.80 -8.80
C GLN A 162 9.57 8.76 -9.91
N PHE A 163 8.63 7.82 -9.71
CA PHE A 163 8.25 6.87 -10.75
C PHE A 163 7.25 7.43 -11.77
N GLY A 164 6.96 8.74 -11.72
CA GLY A 164 6.12 9.44 -12.69
C GLY A 164 4.62 9.27 -12.45
N TYR A 165 4.21 8.96 -11.23
CA TYR A 165 2.80 9.01 -10.83
C TYR A 165 2.44 10.40 -10.29
N ASN A 166 1.14 10.71 -10.32
CA ASN A 166 0.57 11.88 -9.65
C ASN A 166 -0.43 11.40 -8.59
N PRO A 167 0.02 11.08 -7.35
CA PRO A 167 -0.86 10.58 -6.30
C PRO A 167 -2.02 11.53 -6.02
N ILE A 168 -3.24 11.00 -6.04
CA ILE A 168 -4.46 11.75 -5.74
C ILE A 168 -4.74 11.60 -4.25
N GLU A 169 -4.67 12.70 -3.51
CA GLU A 169 -4.97 12.69 -2.08
C GLU A 169 -6.46 12.44 -1.84
N VAL A 170 -6.78 11.43 -1.02
CA VAL A 170 -8.15 11.11 -0.62
C VAL A 170 -8.56 12.05 0.52
N PRO A 171 -9.74 12.71 0.44
CA PRO A 171 -10.17 13.66 1.46
C PRO A 171 -10.35 13.01 2.83
N LYS A 172 -10.10 13.79 3.90
CA LYS A 172 -10.32 13.37 5.29
C LYS A 172 -11.80 13.43 5.63
N ASP A 173 -12.51 12.36 5.33
CA ASP A 173 -13.97 12.26 5.51
C ASP A 173 -14.39 10.84 5.95
N THR A 174 -15.69 10.62 6.12
CA THR A 174 -16.29 9.31 6.39
C THR A 174 -15.81 8.27 5.36
N VAL A 175 -15.79 6.99 5.76
CA VAL A 175 -15.33 5.90 4.89
C VAL A 175 -16.14 5.87 3.59
N LEU A 176 -17.46 6.07 3.65
CA LEU A 176 -18.33 6.09 2.48
C LEU A 176 -18.01 7.25 1.53
N ASN A 177 -17.86 8.48 2.05
CA ASN A 177 -17.50 9.63 1.22
C ASN A 177 -16.14 9.47 0.54
N ARG A 178 -15.17 8.85 1.22
CA ARG A 178 -13.86 8.53 0.63
C ARG A 178 -13.96 7.52 -0.51
N ILE A 179 -14.82 6.53 -0.38
CA ILE A 179 -15.09 5.53 -1.43
C ILE A 179 -15.79 6.18 -2.61
N ASP A 180 -16.82 6.99 -2.35
CA ASP A 180 -17.52 7.74 -3.39
C ASP A 180 -16.55 8.65 -4.14
N PHE A 181 -15.65 9.37 -3.44
CA PHE A 181 -14.60 10.16 -4.06
C PHE A 181 -13.70 9.33 -4.99
N ILE A 182 -13.21 8.17 -4.51
CA ILE A 182 -12.37 7.26 -5.30
C ILE A 182 -13.12 6.81 -6.55
N LEU A 183 -14.33 6.29 -6.41
CA LEU A 183 -15.12 5.74 -7.51
C LEU A 183 -15.56 6.82 -8.51
N GLU A 184 -15.94 8.01 -8.06
CA GLU A 184 -16.28 9.15 -8.92
C GLU A 184 -15.06 9.64 -9.71
N THR A 185 -13.88 9.68 -9.08
CA THR A 185 -12.62 10.02 -9.77
C THR A 185 -12.32 9.01 -10.88
N LEU A 186 -12.58 7.73 -10.67
CA LEU A 186 -12.37 6.68 -11.68
C LEU A 186 -13.37 6.72 -12.84
N LYS A 187 -14.54 7.34 -12.67
CA LYS A 187 -15.54 7.51 -13.75
C LYS A 187 -15.15 8.63 -14.72
N ASN A 188 -14.33 9.59 -14.28
CA ASN A 188 -13.91 10.77 -15.04
C ASN A 188 -12.38 10.81 -15.18
N PRO A 189 -11.78 9.87 -15.94
CA PRO A 189 -10.34 9.77 -16.11
C PRO A 189 -9.71 11.00 -16.79
#